data_AF-A2EKG9-F1
#
_entry.id   AF-A2EKG9-F1
#
_cell.length_a   1.000
_cell.length_b   1.000
_cell.length_c   1.000
_cell.angle_alpha   90.00
_cell.angle_beta   90.00
_cell.angle_gamma   90.00
#
_symmetry.space_group_name_H-M   'P 1'
#
loop_
_entity.id
_entity.type
_entity.pdbx_description
1 polymer ?
#
loop_
_entity_poly.entity_id
_entity_poly.type
_entity_poly.pdbx_seq_one_letter_code
_entity_poly.pdbx_strand_id
1 'polypeptide(L)'
;MKIVEFRIFLPFTMDQTRISSRYAMARRSHEETKGGDGVEVVERKPIEENDNKGFEVHRIYHIKSHAPQWIRWAIPEKYAHVHEINRNPYPHFDVKFNIPDMGNSFILTNESMHIPYKNGDEIPENILNLPDNELKLRRVYYLDLLNGPKSSLDEYDCHGLKFPEAGIDELVGLEGISDDSKPPE
;
A
#
# COMPACT_ATOMS: atom_id res chain seq x y z
N MET A 1 6.79 10.20 -16.25
CA MET A 1 6.08 9.70 -15.05
C MET A 1 5.71 8.24 -15.30
N LYS A 2 5.92 7.34 -14.35
CA LYS A 2 5.47 5.95 -14.44
C LYS A 2 4.24 5.82 -13.55
N ILE A 3 3.15 5.27 -14.08
CA ILE A 3 1.90 5.06 -13.35
C ILE A 3 1.62 3.56 -13.36
N VAL A 4 1.49 2.99 -12.18
CA VAL A 4 1.22 1.56 -11.99
C VAL A 4 0.06 1.45 -11.02
N GLU A 5 -0.96 0.68 -11.41
CA GLU A 5 -2.12 0.37 -10.59
C GLU A 5 -2.06 -1.10 -10.21
N PHE A 6 -2.05 -1.38 -8.91
CA PHE A 6 -2.13 -2.73 -8.37
C PHE A 6 -3.56 -3.00 -7.93
N ARG A 7 -4.17 -4.03 -8.49
CA ARG A 7 -5.51 -4.51 -8.11
C ARG A 7 -5.31 -5.73 -7.22
N ILE A 8 -5.73 -5.62 -5.96
CA ILE A 8 -5.53 -6.63 -4.93
C ILE A 8 -6.89 -7.09 -4.43
N PHE A 9 -7.14 -8.40 -4.53
CA PHE A 9 -8.36 -9.01 -4.00
C PHE A 9 -8.09 -9.54 -2.62
N LEU A 10 -8.89 -9.11 -1.65
CA LEU A 10 -8.75 -9.50 -0.25
C LEU A 10 -9.97 -10.31 0.18
N PRO A 11 -9.82 -11.37 0.98
CA PRO A 11 -10.92 -12.15 1.54
C PRO A 11 -11.55 -11.42 2.75
N PHE A 12 -11.68 -10.09 2.67
CA PHE A 12 -12.17 -9.23 3.75
C PHE A 12 -13.38 -8.43 3.29
N THR A 13 -14.34 -8.26 4.19
CA THR A 13 -15.39 -7.25 4.03
C THR A 13 -14.80 -5.84 4.12
N MET A 14 -15.52 -4.84 3.63
CA MET A 14 -15.09 -3.43 3.72
C MET A 14 -14.78 -2.99 5.17
N ASP A 15 -15.56 -3.43 6.15
CA ASP A 15 -15.31 -3.11 7.55
C ASP A 15 -14.04 -3.79 8.09
N GLN A 16 -13.82 -5.06 7.72
CA GLN A 16 -12.59 -5.78 8.06
C GLN A 16 -11.37 -5.14 7.41
N THR A 17 -11.46 -4.70 6.15
CA THR A 17 -10.39 -3.97 5.44
C THR A 17 -10.05 -2.66 6.13
N ARG A 18 -11.06 -1.91 6.58
CA ARG A 18 -10.87 -0.66 7.33
C ARG A 18 -10.13 -0.89 8.66
N ILE A 19 -10.42 -1.97 9.37
CA ILE A 19 -9.78 -2.29 10.65
C ILE A 19 -8.36 -2.84 10.41
N SER A 20 -8.22 -3.79 9.49
CA SER A 20 -6.95 -4.45 9.19
C SER A 20 -5.91 -3.49 8.61
N SER A 21 -6.29 -2.57 7.72
CA SER A 21 -5.36 -1.55 7.19
C SER A 21 -4.74 -0.69 8.29
N ARG A 22 -5.53 -0.30 9.30
CA ARG A 22 -5.03 0.46 10.46
C ARG A 22 -4.05 -0.37 11.29
N TYR A 23 -4.38 -1.64 11.54
CA TYR A 23 -3.50 -2.55 12.24
C TYR A 23 -2.19 -2.78 11.47
N ALA A 24 -2.28 -3.06 10.17
CA ALA A 24 -1.13 -3.29 9.30
C ALA A 24 -0.18 -2.08 9.28
N MET A 25 -0.73 -0.87 9.17
CA MET A 25 0.07 0.36 9.25
C MET A 25 0.76 0.53 10.60
N ALA A 26 0.07 0.27 11.71
CA ALA A 26 0.64 0.36 13.05
C ALA A 26 1.74 -0.69 13.28
N ARG A 27 1.47 -1.95 12.88
CA ARG A 27 2.44 -3.05 12.94
C ARG A 27 3.67 -2.74 12.10
N ARG A 28 3.49 -2.28 10.86
CA ARG A 28 4.62 -1.94 9.99
C ARG A 28 5.45 -0.79 10.53
N SER A 29 4.80 0.25 11.05
CA SER A 29 5.52 1.37 11.69
C SER A 29 6.38 0.90 12.88
N HIS A 30 5.88 -0.05 13.66
CA HIS A 30 6.63 -0.65 14.76
C HIS A 30 7.80 -1.51 14.27
N GLU A 31 7.58 -2.34 13.25
CA GLU A 31 8.62 -3.22 12.67
C GLU A 31 9.78 -2.44 12.04
N GLU A 32 9.48 -1.32 11.39
CA GLU A 32 10.47 -0.43 10.74
C GLU A 32 11.25 0.44 11.75
N THR A 33 10.77 0.54 12.99
CA THR A 33 11.45 1.31 14.03
C THR A 33 12.48 0.44 14.74
N LYS A 34 13.68 0.30 14.16
CA LYS A 34 14.80 -0.46 14.72
C LYS A 34 16.15 0.23 14.44
N GLY A 35 17.05 0.21 15.44
CA GLY A 35 18.47 0.53 15.22
C GLY A 35 18.81 2.01 15.02
N GLY A 36 17.95 2.94 15.46
CA GLY A 36 18.17 4.39 15.34
C GLY A 36 17.57 5.03 14.08
N ASP A 37 17.18 4.20 13.10
CA ASP A 37 16.23 4.53 12.05
C ASP A 37 14.81 4.19 12.51
N GLY A 38 13.81 4.88 11.94
CA GLY A 38 12.41 4.62 12.29
C GLY A 38 11.43 5.60 11.66
N VAL A 39 10.20 5.53 12.15
CA VAL A 39 9.08 6.36 11.70
C VAL A 39 8.75 7.36 12.79
N GLU A 40 8.97 8.65 12.51
CA GLU A 40 8.53 9.74 13.36
C GLU A 40 7.13 10.17 12.94
N VAL A 41 6.20 10.33 13.88
CA VAL A 41 4.89 10.94 13.63
C VAL A 41 4.96 12.41 14.06
N VAL A 42 4.97 13.32 13.09
CA VAL A 42 5.13 14.77 13.31
C VAL A 42 3.80 15.42 13.67
N GLU A 43 2.77 15.15 12.86
CA GLU A 43 1.44 15.72 13.05
C GLU A 43 0.38 14.67 12.74
N ARG A 44 -0.72 14.72 13.48
CA ARG A 44 -1.94 13.97 13.18
C ARG A 44 -3.15 14.87 13.41
N LYS A 45 -3.90 15.15 12.35
CA LYS A 45 -5.11 15.99 12.42
C LYS A 45 -6.32 15.29 11.79
N PRO A 46 -7.53 15.48 12.32
CA PRO A 46 -8.74 14.97 11.70
C PRO A 46 -9.02 15.70 10.38
N ILE A 47 -9.54 14.97 9.39
CA ILE A 47 -9.97 15.51 8.10
C ILE A 47 -11.34 14.92 7.72
N GLU A 48 -12.05 15.61 6.84
CA GLU A 48 -13.33 15.18 6.27
C GLU A 48 -13.34 15.46 4.77
N GLU A 49 -13.53 14.42 3.96
CA GLU A 49 -13.48 14.47 2.50
C GLU A 49 -14.61 13.64 1.91
N ASN A 50 -15.44 14.22 1.05
CA ASN A 50 -16.58 13.54 0.44
C ASN A 50 -17.47 12.82 1.49
N ASP A 51 -17.78 13.52 2.59
CA ASP A 51 -18.51 13.02 3.77
C ASP A 51 -17.83 11.88 4.55
N ASN A 52 -16.60 11.51 4.19
CA ASN A 52 -15.81 10.49 4.88
C ASN A 52 -14.83 11.13 5.87
N LYS A 53 -14.89 10.68 7.12
CA LYS A 53 -14.00 11.13 8.19
C LYS A 53 -12.74 10.28 8.24
N GLY A 54 -11.60 10.96 8.30
CA GLY A 54 -10.28 10.34 8.38
C GLY A 54 -9.30 11.18 9.19
N PHE A 55 -8.02 10.90 8.97
CA PHE A 55 -6.91 11.67 9.50
C PHE A 55 -5.93 11.98 8.38
N GLU A 56 -5.35 13.17 8.44
CA GLU A 56 -4.08 13.45 7.78
C GLU A 56 -2.98 13.23 8.81
N VAL A 57 -2.00 12.40 8.45
CA VAL A 57 -0.84 12.09 9.28
C VAL A 57 0.41 12.47 8.51
N HIS A 58 1.24 13.31 9.10
CA HIS A 58 2.58 13.61 8.60
C HIS A 58 3.58 12.72 9.34
N ARG A 59 4.29 11.89 8.58
CA ARG A 59 5.38 11.03 9.09
C ARG A 59 6.70 11.39 8.44
N ILE A 60 7.80 11.15 9.15
CA ILE A 60 9.16 11.19 8.59
C ILE A 60 9.77 9.80 8.74
N TYR A 61 10.19 9.22 7.62
CA TYR A 61 10.93 7.97 7.57
C TYR A 61 12.43 8.28 7.51
N HIS A 62 13.17 7.82 8.51
CA HIS A 62 14.63 7.86 8.52
C HIS A 62 15.17 6.59 7.86
N ILE A 63 15.69 6.69 6.64
CA ILE A 63 15.98 5.53 5.77
C ILE A 63 17.48 5.27 5.53
N LYS A 64 18.37 5.95 6.27
CA LYS A 64 19.81 5.87 5.99
C LYS A 64 20.37 4.46 6.17
N SER A 65 19.97 3.78 7.24
CA SER A 65 20.34 2.39 7.49
C SER A 65 19.66 1.40 6.55
N HIS A 66 18.54 1.78 5.92
CA HIS A 66 17.84 0.98 4.93
C HIS A 66 18.54 0.98 3.56
N ALA A 67 19.37 1.99 3.27
CA ALA A 67 20.17 2.01 2.06
C ALA A 67 21.22 0.87 2.07
N PRO A 68 21.52 0.25 0.90
CA PRO A 68 22.56 -0.77 0.79
C PRO A 68 23.90 -0.28 1.35
N GLN A 69 24.56 -1.14 2.14
CA GLN A 69 25.77 -0.74 2.88
C GLN A 69 26.87 -0.13 2.00
N TRP A 70 27.02 -0.64 0.77
CA TRP A 70 28.04 -0.19 -0.17
C TRP A 70 27.84 1.26 -0.69
N ILE A 71 26.62 1.80 -0.63
CA ILE A 71 26.32 3.18 -1.07
C ILE A 71 25.99 4.13 0.08
N ARG A 72 25.74 3.60 1.29
CA ARG A 72 25.28 4.39 2.45
C ARG A 72 26.16 5.60 2.79
N TRP A 73 27.48 5.49 2.61
CA TRP A 73 28.43 6.58 2.87
C TRP A 73 28.28 7.76 1.91
N ALA A 74 27.72 7.53 0.73
CA ALA A 74 27.54 8.53 -0.32
C ALA A 74 26.18 9.23 -0.24
N ILE A 75 25.31 8.89 0.72
CA ILE A 75 23.98 9.49 0.90
C ILE A 75 24.08 10.61 1.95
N PRO A 76 24.01 11.89 1.54
CA PRO A 76 23.87 13.02 2.46
C PRO A 76 22.68 12.85 3.41
N GLU A 77 22.85 13.29 4.67
CA GLU A 77 21.80 13.18 5.69
C GLU A 77 20.47 13.81 5.26
N LYS A 78 20.54 14.98 4.62
CA LYS A 78 19.38 15.70 4.09
C LYS A 78 18.54 14.92 3.07
N TYR A 79 19.08 13.87 2.46
CA TYR A 79 18.35 13.00 1.54
C TYR A 79 17.87 11.70 2.19
N ALA A 80 18.19 11.47 3.46
CA ALA A 80 17.85 10.25 4.19
C ALA A 80 16.53 10.36 4.97
N HIS A 81 15.79 11.46 4.81
CA HIS A 81 14.52 11.72 5.46
C HIS A 81 13.41 11.85 4.42
N VAL A 82 12.54 10.85 4.35
CA VAL A 82 11.38 10.86 3.45
C VAL A 82 10.17 11.31 4.25
N HIS A 83 9.55 12.40 3.83
CA HIS A 83 8.31 12.87 4.43
C HIS A 83 7.13 12.19 3.73
N GLU A 84 6.25 11.60 4.52
CA GLU A 84 4.96 11.07 4.08
C GLU A 84 3.84 11.96 4.60
N ILE A 85 2.98 12.43 3.70
CA ILE A 85 1.68 12.99 4.04
C ILE A 85 0.63 11.97 3.64
N ASN A 86 -0.05 11.39 4.62
CA ASN A 86 -1.02 10.32 4.44
C ASN A 86 -2.41 10.79 4.86
N ARG A 87 -3.32 10.91 3.90
CA ARG A 87 -4.72 11.28 4.09
C ARG A 87 -5.56 10.02 3.95
N ASN A 88 -6.30 9.67 5.01
CA ASN A 88 -7.02 8.40 5.06
C ASN A 88 -8.55 8.45 5.27
N PRO A 89 -9.31 9.21 4.46
CA PRO A 89 -10.77 9.19 4.47
C PRO A 89 -11.33 7.90 3.82
N TYR A 90 -11.33 6.79 4.57
CA TYR A 90 -11.81 5.48 4.08
C TYR A 90 -13.17 5.60 3.38
N PRO A 91 -13.35 5.03 2.17
CA PRO A 91 -12.51 4.01 1.50
C PRO A 91 -11.35 4.54 0.64
N HIS A 92 -11.19 5.84 0.53
CA HIS A 92 -10.16 6.49 -0.28
C HIS A 92 -8.95 6.88 0.55
N PHE A 93 -7.76 6.59 0.05
CA PHE A 93 -6.48 6.96 0.67
C PHE A 93 -5.61 7.69 -0.35
N ASP A 94 -5.01 8.80 0.06
CA ASP A 94 -4.06 9.61 -0.72
C ASP A 94 -2.78 9.79 0.10
N VAL A 95 -1.67 9.29 -0.43
CA VAL A 95 -0.36 9.30 0.25
C VAL A 95 0.66 9.93 -0.67
N LYS A 96 1.39 10.93 -0.14
CA LYS A 96 2.42 11.66 -0.86
C LYS A 96 3.74 11.52 -0.12
N PHE A 97 4.74 11.05 -0.83
CA PHE A 97 6.12 10.95 -0.36
C PHE A 97 6.97 12.01 -1.06
N ASN A 98 7.74 12.76 -0.28
CA ASN A 98 8.71 13.69 -0.81
C ASN A 98 10.00 13.69 0.03
N ILE A 99 11.07 14.22 -0.55
CA ILE A 99 12.30 14.56 0.16
C ILE A 99 12.48 16.06 -0.04
N PRO A 100 12.27 16.92 0.97
CA PRO A 100 12.26 18.37 0.81
C PRO A 100 13.50 18.91 0.08
N ASP A 101 14.68 18.40 0.41
CA ASP A 101 15.95 18.79 -0.20
C ASP A 101 16.13 18.38 -1.67
N MET A 102 15.30 17.45 -2.17
CA MET A 102 15.28 17.06 -3.59
C MET A 102 14.30 17.90 -4.42
N GLY A 103 13.49 18.74 -3.78
CA GLY A 103 12.43 19.52 -4.43
C GLY A 103 11.53 18.61 -5.29
N ASN A 104 11.37 18.97 -6.56
CA ASN A 104 10.52 18.24 -7.50
C ASN A 104 11.21 17.05 -8.19
N SER A 105 12.45 16.72 -7.80
CA SER A 105 13.22 15.63 -8.43
C SER A 105 12.78 14.25 -7.95
N PHE A 106 12.16 14.18 -6.77
CA PHE A 106 11.59 12.96 -6.21
C PHE A 106 10.13 13.21 -5.82
N ILE A 107 9.23 12.56 -6.54
CA ILE A 107 7.79 12.61 -6.27
C ILE A 107 7.30 11.17 -6.36
N LEU A 108 6.76 10.66 -5.26
CA LEU A 108 6.08 9.37 -5.21
C LEU A 108 4.71 9.60 -4.57
N THR A 109 3.66 9.25 -5.30
CA THR A 109 2.28 9.35 -4.83
C THR A 109 1.64 7.98 -4.92
N ASN A 110 0.87 7.63 -3.90
CA ASN A 110 0.03 6.44 -3.87
C ASN A 110 -1.39 6.87 -3.57
N GLU A 111 -2.31 6.55 -4.47
CA GLU A 111 -3.72 6.78 -4.30
C GLU A 111 -4.42 5.43 -4.39
N SER A 112 -5.28 5.13 -3.42
CA SER A 112 -5.93 3.83 -3.29
C SER A 112 -7.42 3.99 -3.01
N MET A 113 -8.24 3.16 -3.65
CA MET A 113 -9.67 3.09 -3.41
C MET A 113 -10.07 1.65 -3.09
N HIS A 114 -10.82 1.48 -2.01
CA HIS A 114 -11.36 0.19 -1.61
C HIS A 114 -12.82 0.08 -2.08
N ILE A 115 -13.16 -1.01 -2.75
CA ILE A 115 -14.53 -1.29 -3.17
C ILE A 115 -14.95 -2.70 -2.76
N PRO A 116 -16.26 -2.92 -2.50
CA PRO A 116 -16.78 -4.27 -2.41
C PRO A 116 -16.61 -4.98 -3.75
N TYR A 117 -16.25 -6.25 -3.70
CA TYR A 117 -16.10 -7.10 -4.87
C TYR A 117 -16.54 -8.53 -4.53
N LYS A 118 -17.23 -9.17 -5.46
CA LYS A 118 -17.51 -10.61 -5.46
C LYS A 118 -17.01 -11.20 -6.76
N ASN A 119 -16.60 -12.48 -6.73
CA ASN A 119 -16.14 -13.15 -7.94
C ASN A 119 -17.21 -13.08 -9.04
N GLY A 120 -16.83 -12.59 -10.21
CA GLY A 120 -17.71 -12.35 -11.36
C GLY A 120 -18.27 -10.92 -11.46
N ASP A 121 -18.07 -10.07 -10.46
CA ASP A 121 -18.43 -8.66 -10.55
C ASP A 121 -17.55 -7.92 -11.59
N GLU A 122 -18.10 -6.87 -12.20
CA GLU A 122 -17.34 -6.00 -13.09
C GLU A 122 -16.29 -5.21 -12.31
N ILE A 123 -15.06 -5.19 -12.81
CA ILE A 123 -13.95 -4.44 -12.21
C ILE A 123 -13.91 -3.07 -12.89
N PRO A 124 -14.12 -1.96 -12.16
CA PRO A 124 -14.12 -0.63 -12.75
C PRO A 124 -12.77 -0.29 -13.40
N GLU A 125 -12.79 0.16 -14.65
CA GLU A 125 -11.54 0.37 -15.38
C GLU A 125 -10.76 1.62 -14.92
N ASN A 126 -11.43 2.70 -14.48
CA ASN A 126 -10.76 3.94 -14.05
C ASN A 126 -11.38 4.52 -12.77
N ILE A 127 -11.31 3.77 -11.67
CA ILE A 127 -11.98 4.14 -10.41
C ILE A 127 -11.46 5.44 -9.78
N LEU A 128 -10.19 5.76 -9.98
CA LEU A 128 -9.56 6.99 -9.48
C LEU A 128 -9.80 8.19 -10.40
N ASN A 129 -10.56 8.02 -11.49
CA ASN A 129 -10.84 9.06 -12.47
C ASN A 129 -9.57 9.73 -13.00
N LEU A 130 -8.53 8.93 -13.29
CA LEU A 130 -7.32 9.43 -13.91
C LEU A 130 -7.65 10.13 -15.23
N PRO A 131 -7.02 11.26 -15.54
CA PRO A 131 -7.24 11.95 -16.80
C PRO A 131 -6.71 11.11 -17.96
N ASP A 132 -7.30 11.27 -19.15
CA ASP A 132 -7.01 10.42 -20.34
C ASP A 132 -5.52 10.31 -20.69
N ASN A 133 -4.74 11.37 -20.47
CA ASN A 133 -3.31 11.38 -20.73
C ASN A 133 -2.52 10.49 -19.76
N GLU A 134 -2.94 10.41 -18.50
CA GLU A 134 -2.34 9.55 -17.48
C GLU A 134 -2.85 8.12 -17.58
N LEU A 135 -4.15 7.96 -17.84
CA LEU A 135 -4.78 6.65 -18.02
C LEU A 135 -4.10 5.85 -19.13
N LYS A 136 -3.70 6.50 -20.23
CA LYS A 136 -2.93 5.86 -21.33
C LYS A 136 -1.52 5.40 -20.94
N LEU A 137 -0.93 5.99 -19.90
CA LEU A 137 0.40 5.62 -19.40
C LEU A 137 0.35 4.56 -18.29
N ARG A 138 -0.83 4.36 -17.70
CA ARG A 138 -1.06 3.41 -16.61
C ARG A 138 -0.82 1.98 -17.06
N ARG A 139 -0.14 1.21 -16.21
CA ARG A 139 -0.08 -0.25 -16.29
C ARG A 139 -0.84 -0.84 -15.12
N VAL A 140 -1.73 -1.79 -15.40
CA VAL A 140 -2.52 -2.49 -14.39
C VAL A 140 -1.88 -3.85 -14.15
N TYR A 141 -1.69 -4.21 -12.88
CA TYR A 141 -1.30 -5.54 -12.45
C TYR A 141 -2.28 -6.07 -11.43
N TYR A 142 -2.68 -7.32 -11.58
CA TYR A 142 -3.48 -8.04 -10.63
C TYR A 142 -2.56 -8.86 -9.74
N LEU A 143 -2.63 -8.62 -8.43
CA LEU A 143 -1.79 -9.31 -7.47
C LEU A 143 -2.57 -10.48 -6.87
N ASP A 144 -2.10 -11.69 -7.16
CA ASP A 144 -2.58 -12.92 -6.54
C ASP A 144 -1.82 -13.17 -5.24
N LEU A 145 -2.55 -13.27 -4.13
CA LEU A 145 -1.99 -13.50 -2.80
C LEU A 145 -1.43 -14.92 -2.60
N LEU A 146 -1.91 -15.89 -3.39
CA LEU A 146 -1.58 -17.30 -3.25
C LEU A 146 -0.61 -17.73 -4.34
N ASN A 147 -0.93 -17.46 -5.61
CA ASN A 147 -0.11 -17.94 -6.73
C ASN A 147 0.93 -16.94 -7.24
N GLY A 148 1.15 -15.86 -6.48
CA GLY A 148 2.24 -14.91 -6.71
C GLY A 148 3.61 -15.47 -6.29
N PRO A 149 4.69 -14.67 -6.45
CA PRO A 149 6.01 -15.05 -5.97
C PRO A 149 6.01 -15.35 -4.47
N LYS A 150 6.65 -16.46 -4.07
CA LYS A 150 6.73 -16.84 -2.65
C LYS A 150 7.35 -15.71 -1.81
N SER A 151 6.69 -15.37 -0.71
CA SER A 151 7.23 -14.45 0.30
C SER A 151 8.59 -14.92 0.82
N SER A 152 9.49 -13.98 1.12
CA SER A 152 10.76 -14.27 1.80
C SER A 152 10.58 -14.66 3.27
N LEU A 153 9.43 -14.34 3.86
CA LEU A 153 9.06 -14.68 5.23
C LEU A 153 7.87 -15.63 5.23
N ASP A 154 8.02 -16.78 5.88
CA ASP A 154 6.97 -17.80 5.98
C ASP A 154 5.73 -17.28 6.74
N GLU A 155 5.87 -16.28 7.61
CA GLU A 155 4.74 -15.68 8.33
C GLU A 155 3.76 -14.89 7.43
N TYR A 156 4.18 -14.54 6.20
CA TYR A 156 3.33 -13.88 5.21
C TYR A 156 2.79 -14.86 4.16
N ASP A 157 3.07 -16.16 4.30
CA ASP A 157 2.48 -17.17 3.45
C ASP A 157 0.99 -17.32 3.79
N CYS A 158 0.14 -17.04 2.80
CA CYS A 158 -1.31 -17.08 2.97
C CYS A 158 -1.93 -18.45 2.67
N HIS A 159 -1.17 -19.43 2.16
CA HIS A 159 -1.71 -20.74 1.81
C HIS A 159 -2.24 -21.49 3.04
N GLY A 160 -3.47 -21.97 2.95
CA GLY A 160 -4.12 -22.73 4.02
C GLY A 160 -4.55 -21.88 5.23
N LEU A 161 -4.41 -20.55 5.17
CA LEU A 161 -4.96 -19.67 6.20
C LEU A 161 -6.49 -19.78 6.21
N LYS A 162 -7.06 -19.93 7.40
CA LYS A 162 -8.51 -19.91 7.63
C LYS A 162 -8.83 -19.22 8.93
N PHE A 163 -9.93 -18.49 8.94
CA PHE A 163 -10.42 -17.76 10.11
C PHE A 163 -11.96 -17.79 10.14
N PRO A 164 -12.57 -18.94 10.52
CA PRO A 164 -14.02 -19.11 10.47
C PRO A 164 -14.79 -18.08 11.31
N GLU A 165 -14.23 -17.62 12.43
CA GLU A 165 -14.82 -16.59 13.29
C GLU A 165 -14.96 -15.23 12.58
N ALA A 166 -14.11 -14.98 11.58
CA ALA A 166 -14.15 -13.80 10.73
C ALA A 166 -14.87 -14.05 9.39
N GLY A 167 -15.42 -15.25 9.18
CA GLY A 167 -16.05 -15.66 7.92
C GLY A 167 -15.05 -15.87 6.77
N ILE A 168 -13.79 -16.18 7.10
CA ILE A 168 -12.73 -16.43 6.12
C ILE A 168 -12.53 -17.94 6.02
N ASP A 169 -12.98 -18.51 4.91
CA ASP A 169 -12.73 -19.90 4.57
C ASP A 169 -11.24 -20.14 4.27
N GLU A 170 -10.85 -21.41 4.17
CA GLU A 170 -9.46 -21.77 3.87
C GLU A 170 -9.02 -21.22 2.51
N LEU A 171 -7.96 -20.43 2.52
CA LEU A 171 -7.38 -19.84 1.32
C LEU A 171 -6.60 -20.91 0.55
N VAL A 172 -7.12 -21.28 -0.61
CA VAL A 172 -6.54 -22.30 -1.49
C VAL A 172 -6.29 -21.68 -2.85
N GLY A 173 -5.02 -21.64 -3.27
CA GLY A 173 -4.64 -21.21 -4.61
C GLY A 173 -4.79 -22.35 -5.61
N LEU A 174 -5.14 -22.04 -6.85
CA LEU A 174 -5.08 -23.00 -7.95
C LEU A 174 -3.64 -23.40 -8.28
N GLU A 175 -3.43 -24.58 -8.86
CA GLU A 175 -2.09 -24.99 -9.29
C GLU A 175 -1.58 -24.09 -10.42
N GLY A 176 -0.42 -23.43 -10.22
CA GLY A 176 0.26 -22.66 -11.26
C GLY A 176 0.87 -21.36 -10.75
N ILE A 177 1.41 -20.57 -11.67
CA ILE A 177 1.84 -19.19 -11.42
C ILE A 177 0.75 -18.27 -11.97
N SER A 178 0.32 -17.28 -11.19
CA SER A 178 -0.71 -16.32 -11.60
C SER A 178 -0.28 -15.47 -12.80
N ASP A 179 -1.22 -15.19 -13.72
CA ASP A 179 -1.07 -14.20 -14.78
C ASP A 179 -1.41 -12.80 -14.25
N ASP A 180 -0.40 -11.95 -14.03
CA ASP A 180 -0.58 -10.60 -13.47
C ASP A 180 -1.33 -9.63 -14.38
N SER A 181 -1.64 -10.03 -15.63
CA SER A 181 -2.44 -9.26 -16.57
C SER A 181 -3.95 -9.49 -16.44
N LYS A 182 -4.39 -10.45 -15.61
CA LYS A 182 -5.80 -10.82 -15.42
C LYS A 182 -6.15 -10.96 -13.95
N PRO A 183 -7.43 -10.77 -13.56
CA PRO A 183 -7.87 -11.09 -12.21
C PRO A 183 -7.50 -12.53 -11.83
N PRO A 184 -7.09 -12.79 -10.58
CA PRO A 184 -6.87 -14.15 -10.08
C PRO A 184 -8.20 -14.92 -10.07
N GLU A 185 -8.10 -16.24 -10.28
CA GLU A 185 -9.23 -17.17 -10.37
C GLU A 185 -9.77 -17.62 -9.00
#